data_AF-A0A1X2E2C7-F1
#
_entry.id   AF-A0A1X2E2C7-F1
#
_cell.length_a   1.000
_cell.length_b   1.000
_cell.length_c   1.000
_cell.angle_alpha   90.00
_cell.angle_beta   90.00
_cell.angle_gamma   90.00
#
_symmetry.space_group_name_H-M   'P 1'
#
loop_
_entity.id
_entity.type
_entity.pdbx_description
1 polymer ?
#
loop_
_entity_poly.entity_id
_entity_poly.type
_entity_poly.pdbx_seq_one_letter_code
_entity_poly.pdbx_strand_id
1 'polypeptide(L)'
;MHSGALDFAVTYWTVPELPGPRAVKIVVTDASGEVVQTIDELLEPSSPGGVGLEDIDGDGRDELIIPIARHPFNGSPNTRFTVWRAPGDRLHFERTQMVAQAAYPSGDGYLVTNAGALDSRDLTFYLPTGAGYTLVVVLTIEAEQVDPDTHRVLTVICRAHQEDGLHAVDMSLRQAEETFCASPAAMAIWPGAERLDIRRWRRGQQ
;
A
#
# COMPACT_ATOMS: atom_id res chain seq x y z
N MET A 1 15.54 -13.41 8.57
CA MET A 1 15.46 -12.46 7.43
C MET A 1 16.37 -11.28 7.76
N HIS A 2 16.79 -10.47 6.79
CA HIS A 2 17.81 -9.44 7.01
C HIS A 2 17.45 -8.16 6.23
N SER A 3 17.61 -6.99 6.84
CA SER A 3 17.42 -5.67 6.22
C SER A 3 18.36 -4.65 6.84
N GLY A 4 19.20 -4.01 6.03
CA GLY A 4 20.21 -3.06 6.48
C GLY A 4 21.25 -3.70 7.41
N ALA A 5 21.30 -3.24 8.66
CA ALA A 5 22.20 -3.78 9.69
C ALA A 5 21.48 -4.70 10.71
N LEU A 6 20.26 -5.14 10.38
CA LEU A 6 19.39 -5.85 11.32
C LEU A 6 19.00 -7.24 10.82
N ASP A 7 18.94 -8.17 11.75
CA ASP A 7 18.43 -9.53 11.57
C ASP A 7 17.07 -9.70 12.25
N PHE A 8 16.20 -10.48 11.61
CA PHE A 8 14.82 -10.72 12.05
C PHE A 8 14.59 -12.21 12.23
N ALA A 9 14.37 -12.63 13.48
CA ALA A 9 13.97 -13.98 13.84
C ALA A 9 12.45 -14.05 14.03
N VAL A 10 11.77 -14.74 13.11
CA VAL A 10 10.31 -14.86 13.09
C VAL A 10 9.89 -16.16 13.76
N THR A 11 9.01 -16.07 14.76
CA THR A 11 8.40 -17.22 15.42
C THR A 11 6.89 -17.07 15.40
N TYR A 12 6.20 -18.11 14.91
CA TYR A 12 4.74 -18.18 14.99
C TYR A 12 4.32 -19.05 16.16
N TRP A 13 3.23 -18.69 16.84
CA TRP A 13 2.62 -19.57 17.82
C TRP A 13 1.10 -19.52 17.78
N THR A 14 0.52 -20.58 18.33
CA THR A 14 -0.92 -20.78 18.47
C THR A 14 -1.31 -20.41 19.90
N VAL A 15 -2.39 -19.66 20.06
CA VAL A 15 -3.04 -19.50 21.37
C VAL A 15 -4.10 -20.61 21.54
N PRO A 16 -4.25 -21.21 22.73
CA PRO A 16 -5.05 -22.42 22.95
C PRO A 16 -6.50 -22.33 22.47
N GLU A 17 -7.07 -21.13 22.40
CA GLU A 17 -8.47 -20.90 22.08
C GLU A 17 -8.78 -20.99 20.57
N LEU A 18 -7.79 -21.16 19.69
CA LEU A 18 -7.94 -20.91 18.26
C LEU A 18 -7.12 -21.86 17.35
N PRO A 19 -7.65 -22.30 16.18
CA PRO A 19 -6.90 -23.11 15.24
C PRO A 19 -5.89 -22.28 14.42
N GLY A 20 -4.63 -22.73 14.38
CA GLY A 20 -3.53 -22.18 13.56
C GLY A 20 -2.59 -21.22 14.31
N PRO A 21 -1.44 -20.82 13.72
CA PRO A 21 -0.65 -19.73 14.27
C PRO A 21 -1.49 -18.44 14.26
N ARG A 22 -1.71 -17.86 15.43
CA ARG A 22 -2.57 -16.69 15.64
C ARG A 22 -1.81 -15.49 16.13
N ALA A 23 -0.51 -15.65 16.32
CA ALA A 23 0.37 -14.55 16.60
C ALA A 23 1.72 -14.83 15.95
N VAL A 24 2.41 -13.74 15.70
CA VAL A 24 3.80 -13.77 15.27
C VAL A 24 4.60 -12.88 16.19
N LYS A 25 5.77 -13.38 16.58
CA LYS A 25 6.82 -12.61 17.23
C LYS A 25 8.02 -12.50 16.34
N ILE A 26 8.59 -11.32 16.34
CA ILE A 26 9.75 -10.98 15.55
C ILE A 26 10.74 -10.35 16.51
N VAL A 27 11.86 -11.04 16.71
CA VAL A 27 12.99 -10.52 17.47
C VAL A 27 13.94 -9.88 16.47
N VAL A 28 14.22 -8.59 16.67
CA VAL A 28 15.12 -7.81 15.84
C VAL A 28 16.45 -7.66 16.57
N THR A 29 17.54 -8.06 15.92
CA THR A 29 18.90 -7.94 16.46
C THR A 29 19.76 -7.08 15.58
N ASP A 30 20.68 -6.32 16.18
CA ASP A 30 21.70 -5.58 15.44
C ASP A 30 22.91 -6.46 15.04
N ALA A 31 23.88 -5.85 14.35
CA ALA A 31 25.10 -6.52 13.90
C ALA A 31 26.00 -7.06 15.04
N SER A 32 25.79 -6.61 16.28
CA SER A 32 26.49 -7.14 17.46
C SER A 32 25.78 -8.37 18.06
N GLY A 33 24.55 -8.64 17.62
CA GLY A 33 23.67 -9.68 18.17
C GLY A 33 22.82 -9.20 19.34
N GLU A 34 22.83 -7.90 19.67
CA GLU A 34 21.96 -7.34 20.71
C GLU A 34 20.51 -7.26 20.19
N VAL A 35 19.55 -7.60 21.05
CA VAL A 35 18.13 -7.45 20.74
C VAL A 35 17.74 -5.97 20.87
N VAL A 36 17.44 -5.34 19.75
CA VAL A 36 17.08 -3.91 19.69
C VAL A 36 15.57 -3.68 19.64
N GLN A 37 14.79 -4.68 19.24
CA GLN A 37 13.33 -4.59 19.21
C GLN A 37 12.70 -5.99 19.30
N THR A 38 11.52 -6.05 19.92
CA THR A 38 10.62 -7.20 19.83
C THR A 38 9.27 -6.71 19.34
N ILE A 39 8.77 -7.34 18.29
CA ILE A 39 7.49 -7.03 17.65
C ILE A 39 6.57 -8.23 17.84
N ASP A 40 5.37 -8.00 18.37
CA ASP A 40 4.34 -9.01 18.54
C ASP A 40 3.07 -8.55 17.83
N GLU A 41 2.52 -9.39 16.95
CA GLU A 41 1.27 -9.11 16.23
C GLU A 41 0.30 -10.28 16.34
N LEU A 42 -0.98 -9.96 16.49
CA LEU A 42 -2.06 -10.95 16.42
C LEU A 42 -2.53 -11.11 14.98
N LEU A 43 -2.68 -12.37 14.57
CA LEU A 43 -3.14 -12.77 13.25
C LEU A 43 -4.57 -13.30 13.33
N GLU A 44 -5.41 -12.89 12.39
CA GLU A 44 -6.70 -13.53 12.20
C GLU A 44 -6.54 -14.91 11.52
N PRO A 45 -7.51 -15.83 11.70
CA PRO A 45 -7.51 -17.08 10.94
C PRO A 45 -7.51 -16.88 9.42
N SER A 46 -7.96 -15.71 8.97
CA SER A 46 -7.98 -15.30 7.56
C SER A 46 -6.63 -14.78 7.05
N SER A 47 -5.61 -14.68 7.92
CA SER A 47 -4.29 -14.18 7.51
C SER A 47 -3.75 -14.99 6.32
N PRO A 48 -3.37 -14.32 5.22
CA PRO A 48 -3.11 -15.02 3.97
C PRO A 48 -1.68 -15.50 3.78
N GLY A 49 -0.76 -15.21 4.70
CA GLY A 49 0.65 -15.49 4.49
C GLY A 49 1.53 -15.16 5.69
N GLY A 50 2.83 -15.36 5.50
CA GLY A 50 3.83 -15.05 6.51
C GLY A 50 4.37 -13.63 6.41
N VAL A 51 5.16 -13.27 7.42
CA VAL A 51 5.98 -12.06 7.46
C VAL A 51 6.92 -12.00 6.26
N GLY A 52 7.03 -10.83 5.65
CA GLY A 52 7.95 -10.53 4.56
C GLY A 52 8.80 -9.29 4.83
N LEU A 53 9.84 -9.11 4.02
CA LEU A 53 10.65 -7.90 3.93
C LEU A 53 10.57 -7.38 2.49
N GLU A 54 10.28 -6.10 2.32
CA GLU A 54 10.26 -5.44 1.01
C GLU A 54 10.42 -3.92 1.18
N ASP A 55 11.27 -3.30 0.37
CA ASP A 55 11.37 -1.84 0.24
C ASP A 55 10.15 -1.31 -0.51
N ILE A 56 9.14 -0.85 0.25
CA ILE A 56 7.87 -0.41 -0.31
C ILE A 56 7.77 1.11 -0.44
N ASP A 57 8.72 1.85 0.13
CA ASP A 57 8.76 3.30 0.02
C ASP A 57 9.91 3.86 -0.82
N GLY A 58 10.82 2.99 -1.25
CA GLY A 58 11.90 3.29 -2.17
C GLY A 58 13.12 3.95 -1.52
N ASP A 59 13.25 3.89 -0.18
CA ASP A 59 14.40 4.46 0.53
C ASP A 59 15.65 3.56 0.54
N GLY A 60 15.56 2.36 -0.05
CA GLY A 60 16.65 1.40 -0.20
C GLY A 60 16.80 0.45 0.98
N ARG A 61 15.92 0.53 1.97
CA ARG A 61 15.84 -0.40 3.09
C ARG A 61 14.49 -1.11 3.10
N ASP A 62 14.51 -2.42 3.33
CA ASP A 62 13.26 -3.16 3.39
C ASP A 62 12.46 -2.84 4.67
N GLU A 63 11.16 -2.59 4.49
CA GLU A 63 10.15 -2.61 5.55
C GLU A 63 9.81 -4.05 5.94
N LEU A 64 9.35 -4.22 7.18
CA LEU A 64 8.79 -5.47 7.67
C LEU A 64 7.27 -5.46 7.51
N ILE A 65 6.77 -6.39 6.70
CA ILE A 65 5.34 -6.47 6.33
C ILE A 65 4.73 -7.73 6.93
N ILE A 66 3.65 -7.56 7.68
CA ILE A 66 2.97 -8.65 8.40
C ILE A 66 1.50 -8.71 7.96
N PRO A 67 1.12 -9.69 7.13
CA PRO A 67 -0.29 -9.93 6.81
C PRO A 67 -1.08 -10.33 8.06
N ILE A 68 -2.06 -9.53 8.45
CA ILE A 68 -2.86 -9.72 9.67
C ILE A 68 -4.14 -10.48 9.36
N ALA A 69 -4.84 -10.11 8.29
CA ALA A 69 -6.15 -10.65 7.94
C ALA A 69 -6.42 -10.49 6.44
N ARG A 70 -7.34 -11.29 5.91
CA ARG A 70 -7.88 -11.10 4.56
C ARG A 70 -9.40 -11.00 4.62
N HIS A 71 -9.94 -9.90 4.11
CA HIS A 71 -11.38 -9.64 4.05
C HIS A 71 -11.81 -9.26 2.64
N PRO A 72 -12.99 -9.70 2.18
CA PRO A 72 -13.57 -9.18 0.97
C PRO A 72 -14.04 -7.73 1.19
N PHE A 73 -13.58 -6.81 0.34
CA PHE A 73 -14.10 -5.45 0.24
C PHE A 73 -14.52 -5.22 -1.21
N ASN A 74 -15.77 -4.80 -1.42
CA ASN A 74 -16.35 -4.58 -2.75
C ASN A 74 -16.16 -5.74 -3.74
N GLY A 75 -16.30 -6.98 -3.25
CA GLY A 75 -16.20 -8.20 -4.07
C GLY A 75 -14.78 -8.73 -4.30
N SER A 76 -13.74 -8.00 -3.87
CA SER A 76 -12.34 -8.42 -4.04
C SER A 76 -11.63 -8.63 -2.70
N PRO A 77 -10.76 -9.66 -2.56
CA PRO A 77 -10.03 -9.89 -1.33
C PRO A 77 -8.97 -8.82 -1.12
N ASN A 78 -9.04 -8.11 0.00
CA ASN A 78 -7.99 -7.21 0.46
C ASN A 78 -7.34 -7.77 1.71
N THR A 79 -6.04 -7.55 1.84
CA THR A 79 -5.26 -7.93 3.00
C THR A 79 -5.15 -6.71 3.91
N ARG A 80 -5.49 -6.87 5.19
CA ARG A 80 -5.03 -5.97 6.24
C ARG A 80 -3.65 -6.43 6.66
N PHE A 81 -2.68 -5.54 6.63
CA PHE A 81 -1.30 -5.83 7.02
C PHE A 81 -0.75 -4.69 7.87
N THR A 82 0.25 -5.01 8.68
CA THR A 82 1.04 -3.99 9.36
C THR A 82 2.37 -3.85 8.63
N VAL A 83 2.78 -2.60 8.46
CA VAL A 83 4.07 -2.21 7.95
C VAL A 83 4.84 -1.63 9.11
N TRP A 84 6.01 -2.20 9.36
CA TRP A 84 6.96 -1.72 10.32
C TRP A 84 8.07 -1.07 9.51
N ARG A 85 8.30 0.23 9.75
CA ARG A 85 9.25 1.08 9.00
C ARG A 85 10.30 1.70 9.91
N ALA A 86 11.56 1.72 9.50
CA ALA A 86 12.62 2.45 10.18
C ALA A 86 13.44 3.25 9.16
N PRO A 87 13.32 4.60 9.10
CA PRO A 87 14.07 5.39 8.13
C PRO A 87 15.57 5.42 8.45
N GLY A 88 16.39 5.40 7.41
CA GLY A 88 17.84 5.57 7.53
C GLY A 88 18.49 4.47 8.38
N ASP A 89 19.34 4.86 9.33
CA ASP A 89 20.10 3.96 10.20
C ASP A 89 19.38 3.62 11.51
N ARG A 90 18.09 4.00 11.66
CA ARG A 90 17.33 3.71 12.87
C ARG A 90 17.19 2.21 13.11
N LEU A 91 17.42 1.80 14.35
CA LEU A 91 17.32 0.38 14.75
C LEU A 91 15.91 -0.03 15.16
N HIS A 92 15.02 0.94 15.41
CA HIS A 92 13.65 0.71 15.85
C HIS A 92 12.65 1.02 14.75
N PHE A 93 11.77 0.06 14.47
CA PHE A 93 10.70 0.20 13.49
C PHE A 93 9.42 0.76 14.13
N GLU A 94 8.78 1.66 13.41
CA GLU A 94 7.48 2.24 13.73
C GLU A 94 6.37 1.51 12.98
N ARG A 95 5.28 1.20 13.68
CA ARG A 95 4.15 0.42 13.16
C ARG A 95 3.13 1.33 12.48
N THR A 96 2.78 1.01 11.24
CA THR A 96 1.61 1.54 10.53
C THR A 96 0.73 0.38 10.08
N GLN A 97 -0.59 0.58 10.06
CA GLN A 97 -1.51 -0.41 9.53
C GLN A 97 -2.10 0.05 8.20
N MET A 98 -2.22 -0.87 7.25
CA MET A 98 -2.73 -0.62 5.91
C MET A 98 -3.70 -1.74 5.48
N VAL A 99 -4.51 -1.45 4.47
CA VAL A 99 -5.44 -2.40 3.85
C VAL A 99 -5.32 -2.26 2.34
N ALA A 100 -5.01 -3.36 1.64
CA ALA A 100 -4.81 -3.35 0.19
C ALA A 100 -4.76 -4.75 -0.42
N GLN A 101 -4.79 -4.83 -1.75
CA GLN A 101 -4.35 -6.00 -2.51
C GLN A 101 -2.83 -6.02 -2.69
N ALA A 102 -2.19 -4.85 -2.79
CA ALA A 102 -0.74 -4.71 -2.90
C ALA A 102 -0.26 -3.37 -2.27
N ALA A 103 1.01 -3.32 -1.89
CA ALA A 103 1.72 -2.11 -1.48
C ALA A 103 3.06 -2.06 -2.23
N TYR A 104 3.46 -0.90 -2.73
CA TYR A 104 4.67 -0.76 -3.55
C TYR A 104 5.10 0.71 -3.66
N PRO A 105 6.38 0.98 -4.00
CA PRO A 105 6.84 2.33 -4.22
C PRO A 105 6.17 2.90 -5.46
N SER A 106 5.70 4.13 -5.35
CA SER A 106 5.03 4.86 -6.43
C SER A 106 5.93 5.19 -7.62
N GLY A 107 7.25 5.25 -7.40
CA GLY A 107 8.25 5.75 -8.33
C GLY A 107 8.49 7.26 -8.27
N ASP A 108 7.71 8.02 -7.49
CA ASP A 108 7.83 9.47 -7.32
C ASP A 108 7.91 9.90 -5.84
N GLY A 109 8.41 9.01 -4.98
CA GLY A 109 8.73 9.30 -3.58
C GLY A 109 7.60 9.03 -2.58
N TYR A 110 6.51 8.43 -3.04
CA TYR A 110 5.40 7.98 -2.20
C TYR A 110 5.38 6.45 -2.09
N LEU A 111 4.81 5.94 -1.00
CA LEU A 111 4.29 4.58 -0.94
C LEU A 111 2.87 4.58 -1.50
N VAL A 112 2.51 3.56 -2.29
CA VAL A 112 1.14 3.35 -2.76
C VAL A 112 0.59 2.03 -2.25
N THR A 113 -0.64 2.05 -1.76
CA THR A 113 -1.46 0.85 -1.65
C THR A 113 -2.49 0.79 -2.77
N ASN A 114 -2.71 -0.41 -3.31
CA ASN A 114 -3.62 -0.66 -4.42
C ASN A 114 -4.74 -1.60 -3.99
N ALA A 115 -5.98 -1.19 -4.24
CA ALA A 115 -7.19 -1.97 -4.01
C ALA A 115 -8.16 -1.80 -5.18
N GLY A 116 -9.29 -2.52 -5.17
CA GLY A 116 -10.40 -2.27 -6.11
C GLY A 116 -11.03 -3.54 -6.70
N ALA A 117 -11.81 -3.35 -7.76
CA ALA A 117 -12.60 -4.37 -8.47
C ALA A 117 -12.13 -4.53 -9.93
N LEU A 118 -12.71 -5.43 -10.73
CA LEU A 118 -12.17 -5.72 -12.07
C LEU A 118 -12.08 -4.49 -13.01
N ASP A 119 -12.97 -3.52 -12.83
CA ASP A 119 -13.16 -2.30 -13.60
C ASP A 119 -12.81 -1.01 -12.83
N SER A 120 -12.30 -1.12 -11.60
CA SER A 120 -11.91 0.03 -10.80
C SER A 120 -10.70 -0.27 -9.92
N ARG A 121 -9.81 0.72 -9.76
CA ARG A 121 -8.63 0.66 -8.90
C ARG A 121 -8.60 1.88 -7.99
N ASP A 122 -8.49 1.64 -6.70
CA ASP A 122 -8.24 2.66 -5.70
C ASP A 122 -6.76 2.64 -5.33
N LEU A 123 -6.08 3.78 -5.48
CA LEU A 123 -4.69 3.96 -5.09
C LEU A 123 -4.61 4.94 -3.92
N THR A 124 -4.15 4.49 -2.77
CA THR A 124 -3.90 5.37 -1.62
C THR A 124 -2.41 5.70 -1.57
N PHE A 125 -2.09 6.99 -1.69
CA PHE A 125 -0.73 7.50 -1.62
C PHE A 125 -0.39 7.91 -0.20
N TYR A 126 0.77 7.46 0.26
CA TYR A 126 1.32 7.81 1.55
C TYR A 126 2.67 8.49 1.38
N LEU A 127 2.88 9.60 2.10
CA LEU A 127 4.18 10.23 2.25
C LEU A 127 4.96 9.51 3.37
N PRO A 128 6.13 8.92 3.09
CA PRO A 128 7.01 8.40 4.12
C PRO A 128 7.59 9.56 4.95
N THR A 129 7.48 9.47 6.27
CA THR A 129 7.98 10.48 7.21
C THR A 129 8.76 9.83 8.34
N GLY A 130 9.44 10.64 9.14
CA GLY A 130 10.12 10.17 10.37
C GLY A 130 9.18 9.58 11.42
N ALA A 131 7.86 9.77 11.29
CA ALA A 131 6.84 9.27 12.20
C ALA A 131 6.00 8.12 11.59
N GLY A 132 6.42 7.57 10.45
CA GLY A 132 5.69 6.54 9.70
C GLY A 132 5.10 7.09 8.40
N TYR A 133 3.94 6.61 7.99
CA TYR A 133 3.31 6.97 6.72
C TYR A 133 2.12 7.91 6.91
N THR A 134 2.16 9.07 6.26
CA THR A 134 1.04 10.02 6.24
C THR A 134 0.22 9.80 4.98
N LEU A 135 -1.06 9.45 5.10
CA LEU A 135 -1.97 9.39 3.95
C LEU A 135 -2.06 10.79 3.33
N VAL A 136 -1.78 10.90 2.03
CA VAL A 136 -1.80 12.17 1.29
C VAL A 136 -3.07 12.32 0.45
N VAL A 137 -3.37 11.31 -0.36
CA VAL A 137 -4.50 11.32 -1.28
C VAL A 137 -4.95 9.89 -1.60
N VAL A 138 -6.23 9.73 -1.89
CA VAL A 138 -6.77 8.52 -2.53
C VAL A 138 -7.17 8.87 -3.95
N LEU A 139 -6.77 8.05 -4.92
CA LEU A 139 -7.25 8.10 -6.28
C LEU A 139 -8.22 6.96 -6.54
N THR A 140 -9.25 7.19 -7.35
CA THR A 140 -10.00 6.12 -8.02
C THR A 140 -9.78 6.22 -9.53
N ILE A 141 -9.38 5.10 -10.13
CA ILE A 141 -9.20 4.94 -11.57
C ILE A 141 -10.25 3.93 -12.06
N GLU A 142 -11.21 4.40 -12.86
CA GLU A 142 -12.35 3.62 -13.35
C GLU A 142 -12.19 3.35 -14.86
N ALA A 143 -12.49 2.12 -15.29
CA ALA A 143 -12.60 1.77 -16.70
C ALA A 143 -13.93 2.28 -17.26
N GLU A 144 -13.87 3.14 -18.28
CA GLU A 144 -15.06 3.71 -18.93
C GLU A 144 -15.50 2.90 -20.15
N GLN A 145 -14.53 2.37 -20.91
CA GLN A 145 -14.78 1.55 -22.07
C GLN A 145 -13.90 0.31 -22.04
N VAL A 146 -14.52 -0.85 -22.22
CA VAL A 146 -13.88 -2.15 -22.29
C VAL A 146 -14.27 -2.80 -23.62
N ASP A 147 -13.27 -3.28 -24.36
CA ASP A 147 -13.49 -4.06 -25.56
C ASP A 147 -14.17 -5.40 -25.19
N PRO A 148 -15.36 -5.71 -25.73
CA PRO A 148 -16.15 -6.86 -25.29
C PRO A 148 -15.57 -8.21 -25.75
N ASP A 149 -14.75 -8.23 -26.79
CA ASP A 149 -14.20 -9.47 -27.35
C ASP A 149 -12.87 -9.83 -26.69
N THR A 150 -12.06 -8.82 -26.36
CA THR A 150 -10.71 -8.98 -25.80
C THR A 150 -10.64 -8.69 -24.30
N HIS A 151 -11.70 -8.11 -23.72
CA HIS A 151 -11.75 -7.61 -22.34
C HIS A 151 -10.67 -6.57 -22.01
N ARG A 152 -10.10 -5.93 -23.04
CA ARG A 152 -9.10 -4.88 -22.86
C ARG A 152 -9.79 -3.59 -22.45
N VAL A 153 -9.30 -2.96 -21.37
CA VAL A 153 -9.70 -1.58 -21.02
C VAL A 153 -9.13 -0.62 -22.06
N LEU A 154 -10.01 0.12 -22.73
CA LEU A 154 -9.69 1.06 -23.80
C LEU A 154 -9.52 2.48 -23.26
N THR A 155 -10.39 2.90 -22.34
CA THR A 155 -10.38 4.25 -21.77
C THR A 155 -10.61 4.20 -20.26
N VAL A 156 -9.98 5.13 -19.54
CA VAL A 156 -10.10 5.24 -18.08
C VAL A 156 -10.32 6.68 -17.64
N ILE A 157 -10.96 6.86 -16.50
CA ILE A 157 -11.03 8.14 -15.78
C ILE A 157 -10.29 7.99 -14.46
N CYS A 158 -9.46 8.97 -14.12
CA CYS A 158 -8.81 9.06 -12.81
C CYS A 158 -9.36 10.26 -12.05
N ARG A 159 -9.65 10.08 -10.76
CA ARG A 159 -10.16 11.11 -9.85
C ARG A 159 -9.35 11.08 -8.56
N ALA A 160 -8.99 12.25 -8.06
CA ALA A 160 -8.51 12.38 -6.68
C ALA A 160 -9.67 12.65 -5.73
N HIS A 161 -9.57 12.12 -4.52
CA HIS A 161 -10.50 12.40 -3.43
C HIS A 161 -9.89 13.39 -2.44
N GLN A 162 -10.74 14.20 -1.80
CA GLN A 162 -10.30 15.13 -0.79
C GLN A 162 -9.85 14.36 0.45
N GLU A 163 -8.61 14.58 0.85
CA GLU A 163 -8.01 14.01 2.05
C GLU A 163 -7.37 15.13 2.87
N ASP A 164 -7.36 14.99 4.19
CA ASP A 164 -6.71 15.96 5.10
C ASP A 164 -5.21 16.06 4.81
N GLY A 165 -4.62 14.96 4.31
CA GLY A 165 -3.21 14.85 3.95
C GLY A 165 -2.73 15.78 2.85
N LEU A 166 -3.63 16.31 2.01
CA LEU A 166 -3.26 17.25 0.95
C LEU A 166 -2.61 18.54 1.49
N HIS A 167 -2.95 18.94 2.71
CA HIS A 167 -2.31 20.06 3.40
C HIS A 167 -0.85 19.78 3.75
N ALA A 168 -0.47 18.52 4.00
CA ALA A 168 0.90 18.15 4.32
C ALA A 168 1.85 18.30 3.12
N VAL A 169 1.30 18.34 1.90
CA VAL A 169 2.06 18.50 0.64
C VAL A 169 1.75 19.81 -0.07
N ASP A 170 1.04 20.75 0.58
CA ASP A 170 0.65 22.06 0.05
C ASP A 170 -0.03 21.98 -1.34
N MET A 171 -0.93 21.01 -1.51
CA MET A 171 -1.69 20.84 -2.75
C MET A 171 -3.18 21.08 -2.54
N SER A 172 -3.82 21.77 -3.48
CA SER A 172 -5.26 21.69 -3.64
C SER A 172 -5.67 20.34 -4.25
N LEU A 173 -6.94 19.93 -4.07
CA LEU A 173 -7.48 18.72 -4.70
C LEU A 173 -7.24 18.67 -6.22
N ARG A 174 -7.33 19.83 -6.89
CA ARG A 174 -7.09 19.92 -8.34
C ARG A 174 -5.63 19.64 -8.69
N GLN A 175 -4.69 20.23 -7.94
CA GLN A 175 -3.26 19.97 -8.16
C GLN A 175 -2.92 18.52 -7.84
N ALA A 176 -3.55 17.94 -6.82
CA ALA A 176 -3.39 16.54 -6.47
C ALA A 176 -3.91 15.63 -7.59
N GLU A 177 -5.10 15.89 -8.14
CA GLU A 177 -5.62 15.13 -9.30
C GLU A 177 -4.66 15.21 -10.49
N GLU A 178 -4.24 16.41 -10.88
CA GLU A 178 -3.31 16.62 -12.00
C GLU A 178 -1.96 15.89 -11.77
N THR A 179 -1.44 15.91 -10.53
CA THR A 179 -0.14 15.33 -10.17
C THR A 179 -0.21 13.81 -10.03
N PHE A 180 -1.07 13.32 -9.14
CA PHE A 180 -1.09 11.91 -8.76
C PHE A 180 -1.74 11.04 -9.84
N CYS A 181 -2.69 11.52 -10.65
CA CYS A 181 -3.19 10.77 -11.80
C CYS A 181 -2.15 10.60 -12.91
N ALA A 182 -1.11 11.44 -12.93
CA ALA A 182 0.03 11.34 -13.84
C ALA A 182 1.24 10.59 -13.22
N SER A 183 1.15 10.16 -11.95
CA SER A 183 2.22 9.41 -11.27
C SER A 183 2.54 8.09 -11.96
N PRO A 184 3.77 7.56 -11.82
CA PRO A 184 4.13 6.27 -12.41
C PRO A 184 3.20 5.14 -11.92
N ALA A 185 2.84 5.11 -10.63
CA ALA A 185 1.89 4.15 -10.07
C ALA A 185 0.50 4.24 -10.69
N ALA A 186 -0.05 5.45 -10.87
CA ALA A 186 -1.35 5.62 -11.51
C ALA A 186 -1.30 5.20 -12.98
N MET A 187 -0.22 5.56 -13.70
CA MET A 187 -0.03 5.24 -15.11
C MET A 187 0.21 3.75 -15.37
N ALA A 188 0.69 3.00 -14.38
CA ALA A 188 0.83 1.54 -14.46
C ALA A 188 -0.52 0.80 -14.42
N ILE A 189 -1.60 1.46 -13.99
CA ILE A 189 -2.95 0.90 -14.04
C ILE A 189 -3.49 1.01 -15.48
N TRP A 190 -3.69 -0.12 -16.15
CA TRP A 190 -4.09 -0.19 -17.56
C TRP A 190 -3.24 0.73 -18.46
N PRO A 191 -1.93 0.44 -18.61
CA PRO A 191 -0.97 1.39 -19.22
C PRO A 191 -1.22 1.69 -20.70
N GLY A 192 -2.03 0.87 -21.38
CA GLY A 192 -2.42 1.06 -22.78
C GLY A 192 -3.80 1.66 -23.00
N ALA A 193 -4.47 2.14 -21.94
CA ALA A 193 -5.77 2.81 -22.01
C ALA A 193 -5.62 4.33 -22.15
N GLU A 194 -6.49 4.96 -22.93
CA GLU A 194 -6.58 6.41 -23.02
C GLU A 194 -7.12 7.01 -21.72
N ARG A 195 -6.48 8.06 -21.21
CA ARG A 195 -6.89 8.77 -20.00
C ARG A 195 -7.85 9.89 -20.38
N LEU A 196 -9.12 9.75 -20.01
CA LEU A 196 -10.14 10.76 -20.29
C LEU A 196 -10.10 11.86 -19.22
N ASP A 197 -10.03 13.11 -19.67
CA ASP A 197 -10.27 14.26 -18.82
C ASP A 197 -11.79 14.42 -18.61
N ILE A 198 -12.24 14.24 -17.37
CA ILE A 198 -13.65 14.32 -16.94
C ILE A 198 -14.32 15.61 -17.44
N ARG A 199 -13.58 16.72 -17.52
CA ARG A 199 -14.13 18.02 -17.92
C ARG A 199 -14.33 18.13 -19.43
N ARG A 200 -13.50 17.45 -20.22
CA ARG A 200 -13.66 17.37 -21.68
C ARG A 200 -14.70 16.32 -22.06
N TRP A 201 -14.72 15.19 -21.36
CA TRP A 201 -15.67 14.11 -21.59
C TRP A 201 -17.12 14.56 -21.36
N ARG A 202 -17.42 15.26 -20.26
CA ARG A 202 -18.77 15.80 -20.00
C ARG A 202 -19.23 16.88 -21.00
N ARG A 203 -18.31 17.57 -21.68
CA ARG A 203 -18.66 18.54 -22.74
C ARG A 203 -18.99 17.88 -24.08
N GLY A 204 -18.49 16.66 -24.32
CA GLY A 204 -18.75 15.90 -25.56
C GLY A 204 -20.03 15.05 -25.54
N GLN A 205 -20.75 15.01 -24.41
CA GLN A 205 -22.03 14.30 -24.25
C GLN A 205 -23.26 15.24 -24.18
N GLN A 206 -23.11 16.51 -24.59
CA GLN A 206 -24.23 17.44 -24.80
C GLN A 206 -24.52 17.62 -26.28
#